data_AF-A0A2M7L9Y0-F1
#
_entry.id   AF-A0A2M7L9Y0-F1
#
_cell.length_a   1.000
_cell.length_b   1.000
_cell.length_c   1.000
_cell.angle_alpha   90.00
_cell.angle_beta   90.00
_cell.angle_gamma   90.00
#
_symmetry.space_group_name_H-M   'P 1'
#
loop_
_entity.id
_entity.type
_entity.pdbx_description
1 polymer ?
#
loop_
_entity_poly.entity_id
_entity_poly.type
_entity_poly.pdbx_seq_one_letter_code
_entity_poly.pdbx_strand_id
1 'polypeptide(L)'
;DHVLIAPGVFITDHSHNIKAGLLIDAQGCSSAPVCIGDDVWIGARAVILPGVNIGRGAVIGAGAVVTRNVAANSVVAGVPARLLRDRTGMAMGNAAND
;
A
#
# COMPACT_ATOMS: atom_id res chain seq x y z
N ASP A 1 1.00 -1.40 -16.76
CA ASP A 1 2.25 -1.25 -17.54
C ASP A 1 3.26 -0.33 -16.87
N HIS A 2 4.55 -0.48 -17.23
CA HIS A 2 5.66 0.38 -16.75
C HIS A 2 5.84 0.44 -15.23
N VAL A 3 5.53 -0.65 -14.51
CA VAL A 3 5.76 -0.74 -13.06
C VAL A 3 7.21 -1.12 -12.77
N LEU A 4 7.85 -0.42 -11.84
CA LEU A 4 9.18 -0.73 -11.34
C LEU A 4 9.09 -1.27 -9.91
N ILE A 5 9.61 -2.48 -9.70
CA ILE A 5 9.64 -3.14 -8.39
C ILE A 5 11.09 -3.34 -7.97
N ALA A 6 11.49 -2.68 -6.90
CA ALA A 6 12.82 -2.81 -6.34
C ALA A 6 13.01 -4.14 -5.56
N PRO A 7 14.25 -4.54 -5.24
CA PRO A 7 14.50 -5.81 -4.56
C PRO A 7 13.79 -5.96 -3.21
N GLY A 8 13.30 -7.17 -2.93
CA GLY A 8 12.73 -7.56 -1.64
C GLY A 8 11.35 -6.97 -1.33
N VAL A 9 10.65 -6.40 -2.31
CA VAL A 9 9.25 -6.01 -2.17
C VAL A 9 8.38 -7.25 -1.89
N PHE A 10 7.48 -7.14 -0.93
CA PHE A 10 6.49 -8.17 -0.60
C PHE A 10 5.09 -7.65 -0.87
N ILE A 11 4.34 -8.36 -1.71
CA ILE A 11 2.95 -8.05 -2.06
C ILE A 11 2.13 -9.26 -1.67
N THR A 12 1.11 -9.06 -0.84
CA THR A 12 0.21 -10.14 -0.42
C THR A 12 -1.24 -9.72 -0.56
N ASP A 13 -2.05 -10.61 -1.10
CA ASP A 13 -3.51 -10.54 -1.07
C ASP A 13 -4.10 -11.33 0.11
N HIS A 14 -3.26 -12.02 0.89
CA HIS A 14 -3.66 -13.00 1.90
C HIS A 14 -3.32 -12.55 3.33
N SER A 15 -4.22 -12.83 4.29
CA SER A 15 -4.00 -12.64 5.73
C SER A 15 -4.75 -13.69 6.56
N HIS A 16 -4.24 -13.99 7.76
CA HIS A 16 -5.02 -14.70 8.78
C HIS A 16 -6.11 -13.79 9.36
N ASN A 17 -7.25 -14.39 9.74
CA ASN A 17 -8.28 -13.69 10.49
C ASN A 17 -7.87 -13.51 11.95
N ILE A 18 -8.30 -12.40 12.57
CA ILE A 18 -7.83 -11.96 13.91
C ILE A 18 -8.97 -11.68 14.90
N LYS A 19 -10.13 -12.32 14.71
CA LYS A 19 -11.29 -12.17 15.59
C LYS A 19 -10.98 -12.74 16.97
N ALA A 20 -11.24 -11.96 18.02
CA ALA A 20 -11.09 -12.44 19.40
C ALA A 20 -12.07 -13.60 19.69
N GLY A 21 -11.66 -14.53 20.56
CA GLY A 21 -12.49 -15.65 21.03
C GLY A 21 -12.29 -16.99 20.30
N LEU A 22 -11.43 -17.04 19.28
CA LEU A 22 -10.99 -18.28 18.63
C LEU A 22 -9.45 -18.29 18.53
N LEU A 23 -8.84 -19.48 18.48
CA LEU A 23 -7.40 -19.61 18.19
C LEU A 23 -7.12 -19.16 16.76
N ILE A 24 -5.95 -18.56 16.48
CA ILE A 24 -5.61 -17.98 15.18
C ILE A 24 -5.69 -19.01 14.03
N ASP A 25 -5.27 -20.24 14.28
CA ASP A 25 -5.34 -21.36 13.32
C ASP A 25 -6.77 -21.85 13.06
N ALA A 26 -7.71 -21.58 13.98
CA ALA A 26 -9.09 -22.00 13.88
C ALA A 26 -10.01 -20.97 13.19
N GLN A 27 -9.51 -19.79 12.82
CA GLN A 27 -10.33 -18.70 12.26
C GLN A 27 -10.29 -18.61 10.72
N GLY A 28 -9.43 -19.41 10.08
CA GLY A 28 -9.17 -19.34 8.65
C GLY A 28 -8.44 -18.05 8.22
N CYS A 29 -8.51 -17.79 6.91
CA CYS A 29 -7.84 -16.66 6.28
C CYS A 29 -8.83 -15.79 5.50
N SER A 30 -8.43 -14.55 5.25
CA SER A 30 -9.10 -13.62 4.33
C SER A 30 -8.18 -13.29 3.17
N SER A 31 -8.78 -12.98 2.02
CA SER A 31 -8.06 -12.52 0.84
C SER A 31 -8.73 -11.30 0.22
N ALA A 32 -7.94 -10.32 -0.21
CA ALA A 32 -8.41 -9.16 -0.95
C ALA A 32 -7.37 -8.75 -2.00
N PRO A 33 -7.77 -8.54 -3.27
CA PRO A 33 -6.83 -8.30 -4.35
C PRO A 33 -6.03 -7.01 -4.14
N VAL A 34 -4.78 -7.03 -4.57
CA VAL A 34 -3.94 -5.83 -4.67
C VAL A 34 -3.90 -5.39 -6.12
N CYS A 35 -4.25 -4.13 -6.38
CA CYS A 35 -4.24 -3.55 -7.72
C CYS A 35 -3.13 -2.49 -7.81
N ILE A 36 -2.23 -2.64 -8.77
CA ILE A 36 -1.14 -1.68 -9.03
C ILE A 36 -1.38 -1.03 -10.39
N GLY A 37 -1.59 0.29 -10.39
CA GLY A 37 -1.77 1.07 -11.60
C GLY A 37 -0.49 1.25 -12.41
N ASP A 38 -0.62 1.89 -13.58
CA ASP A 38 0.50 2.13 -14.49
C ASP A 38 1.52 3.14 -13.93
N ASP A 39 2.78 3.07 -14.37
CA ASP A 39 3.85 4.03 -14.01
C ASP A 39 4.11 4.10 -12.48
N VAL A 40 3.90 3.00 -11.75
CA VAL A 40 4.18 2.94 -10.31
C VAL A 40 5.63 2.54 -10.05
N TRP A 41 6.27 3.20 -9.10
CA TRP A 41 7.55 2.77 -8.54
C TRP A 41 7.40 2.28 -7.10
N ILE A 42 7.80 1.04 -6.84
CA ILE A 42 7.83 0.43 -5.51
C ILE A 42 9.27 0.29 -5.02
N GLY A 43 9.62 1.05 -3.99
CA GLY A 43 10.94 1.07 -3.37
C GLY A 43 11.30 -0.22 -2.64
N ALA A 44 12.61 -0.44 -2.42
CA ALA A 44 13.13 -1.71 -1.92
C ALA A 44 12.51 -2.08 -0.56
N ARG A 45 12.20 -3.36 -0.36
CA ARG A 45 11.62 -3.88 0.88
C ARG A 45 10.28 -3.25 1.32
N ALA A 46 9.55 -2.61 0.42
CA ALA A 46 8.18 -2.20 0.72
C ALA A 46 7.27 -3.43 0.87
N VAL A 47 6.28 -3.33 1.76
CA VAL A 47 5.23 -4.34 2.00
C VAL A 47 3.89 -3.75 1.59
N ILE A 48 3.18 -4.42 0.68
CA ILE A 48 1.83 -4.04 0.23
C ILE A 48 0.83 -5.06 0.79
N LEU A 49 -0.09 -4.60 1.64
CA LEU A 49 -1.07 -5.44 2.32
C LEU A 49 -2.33 -5.73 1.47
N PRO A 50 -3.13 -6.73 1.86
CA PRO A 50 -4.32 -7.13 1.10
C PRO A 50 -5.31 -5.98 0.88
N GLY A 51 -5.95 -5.97 -0.29
CA GLY A 51 -6.99 -5.00 -0.64
C GLY A 51 -6.49 -3.61 -1.05
N VAL A 52 -5.16 -3.39 -1.09
CA VAL A 52 -4.60 -2.08 -1.45
C VAL A 52 -4.69 -1.84 -2.96
N ASN A 53 -5.21 -0.67 -3.33
CA ASN A 53 -5.16 -0.12 -4.68
C ASN A 53 -4.12 1.01 -4.73
N ILE A 54 -3.13 0.89 -5.62
CA ILE A 54 -2.09 1.90 -5.85
C ILE A 54 -2.39 2.60 -7.17
N GLY A 55 -2.69 3.89 -7.11
CA GLY A 55 -3.01 4.70 -8.27
C GLY A 55 -1.81 4.90 -9.21
N ARG A 56 -2.13 5.15 -10.49
CA ARG A 56 -1.18 5.50 -11.55
C ARG A 56 -0.13 6.52 -11.09
N GLY A 57 1.14 6.31 -11.43
CA GLY A 57 2.20 7.29 -11.20
C GLY A 57 2.62 7.45 -9.74
N ALA A 58 2.13 6.60 -8.83
CA ALA A 58 2.48 6.67 -7.42
C ALA A 58 3.89 6.14 -7.14
N VAL A 59 4.51 6.67 -6.08
CA VAL A 59 5.83 6.26 -5.60
C VAL A 59 5.69 5.75 -4.17
N ILE A 60 6.08 4.50 -3.96
CA ILE A 60 6.16 3.87 -2.65
C ILE A 60 7.63 3.92 -2.19
N GLY A 61 7.89 4.60 -1.07
CA GLY A 61 9.22 4.67 -0.48
C GLY A 61 9.76 3.31 -0.05
N ALA A 62 11.09 3.18 0.00
CA ALA A 62 11.74 1.97 0.50
C ALA A 62 11.32 1.68 1.96
N GLY A 63 11.12 0.39 2.27
CA GLY A 63 10.71 -0.09 3.59
C GLY A 63 9.29 0.32 4.02
N ALA A 64 8.49 0.92 3.14
CA ALA A 64 7.13 1.33 3.50
C ALA A 64 6.19 0.13 3.72
N VAL A 65 5.31 0.21 4.72
CA VAL A 65 4.22 -0.77 4.93
C VAL A 65 2.91 -0.12 4.53
N VAL A 66 2.43 -0.43 3.33
CA VAL A 66 1.25 0.15 2.73
C VAL A 66 0.01 -0.63 3.18
N THR A 67 -0.78 0.00 4.03
CA THR A 67 -1.97 -0.60 4.66
C THR A 67 -3.30 -0.02 4.15
N ARG A 68 -3.25 0.98 3.26
CA ARG A 68 -4.40 1.70 2.71
C ARG A 68 -4.14 2.05 1.25
N ASN A 69 -5.20 2.34 0.51
CA ASN A 69 -5.10 2.79 -0.88
C ASN A 69 -4.19 4.01 -1.03
N VAL A 70 -3.45 4.06 -2.13
CA VAL A 70 -2.55 5.16 -2.49
C VAL A 70 -3.12 5.88 -3.70
N ALA A 71 -3.35 7.19 -3.58
CA ALA A 71 -3.88 7.98 -4.69
C ALA A 71 -2.86 8.09 -5.85
N ALA A 72 -3.36 8.35 -7.05
CA ALA A 72 -2.51 8.58 -8.22
C ALA A 72 -1.52 9.72 -7.98
N ASN A 73 -0.32 9.60 -8.54
CA ASN A 73 0.78 10.56 -8.40
C ASN A 73 1.22 10.87 -6.96
N SER A 74 0.77 10.12 -5.95
CA SER A 74 1.19 10.32 -4.56
C SER A 74 2.57 9.72 -4.31
N VAL A 75 3.38 10.38 -3.48
CA VAL A 75 4.59 9.82 -2.89
C VAL A 75 4.29 9.46 -1.44
N VAL A 76 4.35 8.18 -1.09
CA VAL A 76 4.08 7.68 0.27
C VAL A 76 5.30 6.95 0.83
N ALA A 77 5.52 7.01 2.14
CA ALA A 77 6.54 6.21 2.82
C ALA A 77 6.21 6.00 4.30
N GLY A 78 7.00 5.16 4.98
CA GLY A 78 6.89 4.93 6.43
C GLY A 78 6.11 3.67 6.81
N VAL A 79 6.03 3.43 8.13
CA VAL A 79 5.36 2.27 8.72
C VAL A 79 4.43 2.73 9.84
N PRO A 80 3.11 2.72 9.63
CA PRO A 80 2.42 2.53 8.34
C PRO A 80 2.68 3.68 7.35
N ALA A 81 2.57 3.40 6.06
CA ALA A 81 2.82 4.38 5.01
C ALA A 81 1.89 5.59 5.12
N ARG A 82 2.43 6.78 4.91
CA ARG A 82 1.71 8.06 4.89
C ARG A 82 2.11 8.86 3.66
N LEU A 83 1.19 9.71 3.20
CA LEU A 83 1.44 10.67 2.15
C LEU A 83 2.55 11.63 2.61
N LEU A 84 3.59 11.76 1.78
CA LEU A 84 4.65 12.74 1.97
C LEU A 84 4.38 13.98 1.12
N ARG A 85 4.01 13.77 -0.14
CA ARG A 85 3.71 14.82 -1.11
C ARG A 85 3.00 14.29 -2.33
N ASP A 86 2.41 15.19 -3.09
CA ASP A 86 2.00 14.94 -4.47
C ASP A 86 3.19 15.10 -5.43
N ARG A 87 3.31 14.22 -6.43
CA ARG A 87 4.40 14.23 -7.43
C ARG A 87 4.26 15.37 -8.43
N THR A 88 3.04 15.83 -8.70
CA THR A 88 2.73 16.92 -9.66
C THR A 88 2.92 18.31 -9.05
N GLY A 89 3.18 18.40 -7.74
CA GLY A 89 3.37 19.68 -7.05
C GLY A 89 2.05 20.38 -6.69
N MET A 90 0.89 19.76 -6.93
CA MET A 90 -0.38 20.26 -6.41
C MET A 90 -0.44 20.01 -4.90
N ALA A 91 -0.75 21.06 -4.14
CA ALA A 91 -1.17 20.88 -2.75
C ALA A 91 -2.53 20.17 -2.77
N MET A 92 -2.58 18.91 -2.37
CA MET A 92 -3.85 18.25 -2.12
C MET A 92 -4.47 18.90 -0.89
N GLY A 93 -5.67 19.47 -1.06
CA GLY A 93 -6.38 20.16 0.02
C GLY A 93 -6.49 19.25 1.24
N ASN A 94 -6.28 19.84 2.43
CA ASN A 94 -6.50 19.17 3.71
C ASN A 94 -7.90 18.54 3.71
N ALA A 95 -7.99 17.23 3.52
CA ALA A 95 -9.11 16.47 4.04
C ALA A 95 -8.93 16.51 5.56
N ALA A 96 -9.67 17.41 6.19
CA ALA A 96 -9.77 17.56 7.62
C ALA A 96 -10.10 16.20 8.27
N ASN A 97 -9.66 16.06 9.52
CA ASN A 97 -10.05 14.99 10.40
C ASN A 97 -11.58 14.95 10.53
N ASP A 98 -12.16 13.82 10.18
CA ASP A 98 -13.43 13.31 10.70
C ASP A 98 -13.13 12.09 11.58
#